data_AF-A0A841Z3F4-F1
#
_entry.id   AF-A0A841Z3F4-F1
#
_cell.length_a   1.000
_cell.length_b   1.000
_cell.length_c   1.000
_cell.angle_alpha   90.00
_cell.angle_beta   90.00
_cell.angle_gamma   90.00
#
_symmetry.space_group_name_H-M   'P 1'
#
loop_
_entity.id
_entity.type
_entity.pdbx_description
1 polymer ?
#
loop_
_entity_poly.entity_id
_entity_poly.type
_entity_poly.pdbx_seq_one_letter_code
_entity_poly.pdbx_strand_id
1 'polypeptide(L)'
;MRKDQRNVTRMNNRYVQDETIMKKQRSRRRVALFRRLLMLAAVIVVISGGLVYAYSQQVSLLHAKEKEKVELNKKSLAVAQDQKELKSTINKLHDDDYIAKLARSEYFLSEKGEIIFNIPDENDKKKESSN
;
A
#
# COMPACT_ATOMS: atom_id res chain seq x y z
N MET A 1 -8.36 -71.16 2.46
CA MET A 1 -9.74 -71.53 2.06
C MET A 1 -9.93 -71.22 0.58
N ARG A 2 -10.15 -72.24 -0.25
CA ARG A 2 -10.32 -72.11 -1.71
C ARG A 2 -11.77 -71.71 -2.02
N LYS A 3 -11.96 -70.67 -2.83
CA LYS A 3 -13.29 -70.15 -3.19
C LYS A 3 -13.88 -71.04 -4.29
N ASP A 4 -14.89 -71.82 -3.91
CA ASP A 4 -15.57 -72.77 -4.78
C ASP A 4 -16.29 -72.03 -5.93
N GLN A 5 -15.85 -72.26 -7.17
CA GLN A 5 -16.43 -71.66 -8.36
C GLN A 5 -17.58 -72.54 -8.85
N ARG A 6 -18.77 -72.30 -8.30
CA ARG A 6 -20.00 -72.92 -8.81
C ARG A 6 -20.24 -72.42 -10.22
N ASN A 7 -20.20 -73.33 -11.20
CA ASN A 7 -20.51 -73.04 -12.60
C ASN A 7 -22.03 -72.90 -12.76
N VAL A 8 -22.56 -71.69 -12.50
CA VAL A 8 -24.00 -71.41 -12.57
C VAL A 8 -24.33 -70.77 -13.92
N THR A 9 -25.10 -71.48 -14.74
CA THR A 9 -25.59 -70.99 -16.03
C THR A 9 -26.64 -69.90 -15.80
N ARG A 10 -26.43 -68.72 -16.37
CA ARG A 10 -27.40 -67.63 -16.32
C ARG A 10 -28.64 -68.02 -17.12
N MET A 11 -29.83 -67.89 -16.53
CA MET A 11 -31.08 -68.05 -17.26
C MET A 11 -31.14 -67.04 -18.42
N ASN A 12 -31.20 -67.56 -19.64
CA ASN A 12 -31.32 -66.76 -20.85
C ASN A 12 -32.79 -66.33 -21.03
N ASN A 13 -33.22 -65.33 -20.27
CA ASN A 13 -34.59 -64.81 -20.29
C ASN A 13 -34.61 -63.35 -20.78
N ARG A 14 -35.60 -63.00 -21.63
CA ARG A 14 -35.84 -61.64 -22.14
C ARG A 14 -35.89 -60.61 -21.02
N TYR A 15 -36.56 -60.93 -19.90
CA TYR A 15 -36.65 -60.02 -18.75
C TYR A 15 -35.26 -59.63 -18.19
N VAL A 16 -34.37 -60.61 -18.06
CA VAL A 16 -33.00 -60.37 -17.54
C VAL A 16 -32.19 -59.56 -18.54
N GLN A 17 -32.35 -59.81 -19.84
CA GLN A 17 -31.70 -59.02 -20.89
C GLN A 17 -32.18 -57.56 -20.85
N ASP A 18 -33.50 -57.34 -20.81
CA ASP A 18 -34.09 -56.00 -20.77
C ASP A 18 -33.65 -55.21 -19.53
N GLU A 19 -33.63 -55.85 -18.36
CA GLU A 19 -33.07 -55.28 -17.11
C GLU A 19 -31.61 -54.84 -17.26
N THR A 20 -30.76 -55.68 -17.87
CA THR A 20 -29.34 -55.34 -18.07
C THR A 20 -29.15 -54.19 -19.05
N ILE A 21 -29.95 -54.12 -20.11
CA ILE A 21 -29.96 -53.03 -21.08
C ILE A 21 -30.40 -51.72 -20.40
N MET A 22 -31.49 -51.76 -19.63
CA MET A 22 -32.00 -50.62 -18.86
C MET A 22 -30.96 -50.10 -17.84
N LYS A 23 -30.31 -51.01 -17.09
CA LYS A 23 -29.23 -50.66 -16.16
C LYS A 23 -28.04 -50.01 -16.86
N LYS A 24 -27.62 -50.56 -18.02
CA LYS A 24 -26.53 -50.02 -18.84
C LYS A 24 -26.87 -48.65 -19.45
N GLN A 25 -28.12 -48.42 -19.86
CA GLN A 25 -28.55 -47.11 -20.34
C GLN A 25 -28.59 -46.07 -19.20
N ARG A 26 -29.10 -46.44 -18.02
CA ARG A 26 -29.11 -45.58 -16.83
C ARG A 26 -27.69 -45.21 -16.38
N SER A 27 -26.75 -46.17 -16.36
CA SER A 27 -25.36 -45.89 -15.99
C SER A 27 -24.67 -44.97 -17.01
N ARG A 28 -24.88 -45.19 -18.31
CA ARG A 28 -24.38 -44.30 -19.37
C ARG A 28 -24.89 -42.87 -19.22
N ARG A 29 -26.19 -42.70 -18.94
CA ARG A 29 -26.78 -41.38 -18.69
C ARG A 29 -26.15 -40.72 -17.46
N ARG A 30 -25.99 -41.45 -16.34
CA ARG A 30 -25.33 -40.92 -15.14
C ARG A 30 -23.90 -40.46 -15.42
N VAL A 31 -23.10 -41.29 -16.11
CA VAL A 31 -21.71 -40.93 -16.46
C VAL A 31 -21.65 -39.70 -17.36
N ALA A 32 -22.56 -39.58 -18.33
CA ALA A 32 -22.63 -38.40 -19.19
C ALA A 32 -22.97 -37.12 -18.39
N LEU A 33 -23.92 -37.20 -17.45
CA LEU A 33 -24.27 -36.10 -16.56
C LEU A 33 -23.12 -35.71 -15.64
N PHE A 34 -22.45 -36.68 -15.03
CA PHE A 34 -21.28 -36.43 -14.18
C PHE A 34 -20.13 -35.78 -14.96
N ARG A 35 -19.85 -36.20 -16.20
CA ARG A 35 -18.85 -35.52 -17.05
C ARG A 35 -19.23 -34.07 -17.33
N ARG A 36 -20.51 -33.80 -17.60
CA ARG A 36 -21.00 -32.43 -17.83
C ARG A 36 -20.86 -31.55 -16.59
N LEU A 37 -21.20 -32.09 -15.42
CA LEU A 37 -21.02 -31.39 -14.14
C LEU A 37 -19.54 -31.14 -13.82
N LEU A 38 -18.67 -32.12 -14.10
CA LEU A 38 -17.24 -31.99 -13.84
C LEU A 38 -16.57 -30.96 -14.75
N MET A 39 -16.98 -30.87 -16.03
CA MET A 39 -16.57 -29.80 -16.93
C MET A 39 -17.02 -28.42 -16.40
N LEU A 40 -18.26 -28.30 -15.94
CA LEU A 40 -18.79 -27.04 -15.41
C LEU A 40 -18.06 -26.63 -14.12
N ALA A 41 -17.81 -27.58 -13.22
CA ALA A 41 -17.02 -27.35 -12.02
C ALA A 41 -15.58 -26.92 -12.35
N ALA A 42 -14.94 -27.54 -13.34
CA ALA A 42 -13.61 -27.14 -13.78
C ALA A 42 -13.58 -25.69 -14.28
N VAL A 43 -14.58 -25.27 -15.05
CA VAL A 43 -14.70 -23.87 -15.50
C VAL A 43 -14.83 -22.91 -14.30
N ILE A 44 -15.67 -23.25 -13.31
CA ILE A 44 -15.82 -22.44 -12.10
C ILE A 44 -14.49 -22.32 -11.35
N VAL A 45 -13.73 -23.41 -11.22
CA VAL A 45 -12.41 -23.41 -10.54
C VAL A 45 -11.40 -22.53 -11.28
N VAL A 46 -11.39 -22.56 -12.62
CA VAL A 46 -10.49 -21.70 -13.42
C VAL A 46 -10.87 -20.22 -13.23
N ILE A 47 -12.16 -19.90 -13.26
CA ILE A 47 -12.64 -18.53 -13.05
C ILE A 47 -12.30 -18.07 -11.64
N SER A 48 -12.64 -18.85 -10.61
CA SER A 48 -12.37 -18.47 -9.22
C SER A 48 -10.87 -18.36 -8.92
N GLY A 49 -10.06 -19.27 -9.45
CA GLY A 49 -8.60 -19.18 -9.35
C GLY A 49 -8.05 -17.91 -10.00
N GLY A 50 -8.57 -17.53 -11.18
CA GLY A 50 -8.23 -16.28 -11.85
C GLY A 50 -8.63 -15.04 -11.05
N LEU A 51 -9.83 -15.03 -10.45
CA LEU A 51 -10.26 -13.93 -9.58
C LEU A 51 -9.39 -13.81 -8.32
N VAL A 52 -9.06 -14.93 -7.67
CA VAL A 52 -8.20 -14.92 -6.46
C VAL A 52 -6.81 -14.38 -6.80
N TYR A 53 -6.24 -14.79 -7.93
CA TYR A 53 -4.95 -14.28 -8.41
C TYR A 53 -4.99 -12.79 -8.73
N ALA A 54 -6.05 -12.33 -9.42
CA ALA A 54 -6.24 -10.90 -9.69
C ALA A 54 -6.43 -10.09 -8.39
N TYR A 55 -7.16 -10.64 -7.43
CA TYR A 55 -7.39 -10.00 -6.14
C TYR A 55 -6.12 -9.90 -5.30
N SER A 56 -5.28 -10.95 -5.27
CA SER A 56 -3.99 -10.89 -4.58
C SER A 56 -3.07 -9.81 -5.15
N GLN A 57 -3.06 -9.65 -6.48
CA GLN A 57 -2.28 -8.59 -7.14
C GLN A 57 -2.83 -7.19 -6.82
N GLN A 58 -4.15 -7.03 -6.74
CA GLN A 58 -4.77 -5.77 -6.34
C GLN A 58 -4.48 -5.41 -4.89
N VAL A 59 -4.46 -6.38 -3.98
CA VAL A 59 -4.10 -6.16 -2.56
C VAL A 59 -2.66 -5.68 -2.43
N SER A 60 -1.71 -6.28 -3.16
CA SER A 60 -0.31 -5.82 -3.17
C SER A 60 -0.18 -4.40 -3.73
N LEU A 61 -0.93 -4.06 -4.78
CA LEU A 61 -0.95 -2.70 -5.34
C LEU A 61 -1.61 -1.69 -4.39
N LEU A 62 -2.67 -2.07 -3.68
CA LEU A 62 -3.32 -1.21 -2.69
C LEU A 62 -2.38 -0.89 -1.52
N HIS A 63 -1.68 -1.90 -0.99
CA HIS A 63 -0.71 -1.69 0.09
C HIS A 63 0.46 -0.81 -0.33
N ALA A 64 0.93 -0.90 -1.57
CA ALA A 64 1.95 -0.01 -2.10
C ALA A 64 1.43 1.44 -2.21
N LYS A 65 0.20 1.62 -2.72
CA LYS A 65 -0.46 2.92 -2.86
C LYS A 65 -0.75 3.60 -1.50
N GLU A 66 -1.10 2.83 -0.47
CA GLU A 66 -1.30 3.37 0.88
C GLU A 66 0.01 3.88 1.49
N LYS A 67 1.10 3.13 1.35
CA LYS A 67 2.42 3.57 1.82
C LYS A 67 2.87 4.86 1.12
N GLU A 68 2.70 4.90 -0.21
CA GLU A 68 3.01 6.09 -1.00
C GLU A 68 2.16 7.30 -0.56
N LYS A 69 0.85 7.11 -0.30
CA LYS A 69 -0.01 8.18 0.23
C LYS A 69 0.44 8.69 1.60
N VAL A 70 0.86 7.81 2.50
CA VAL A 70 1.34 8.20 3.84
C VAL A 70 2.65 8.97 3.73
N GLU A 71 3.59 8.52 2.91
CA GLU A 71 4.84 9.25 2.65
C GLU A 71 4.60 10.60 2.00
N LEU A 72 3.70 10.68 1.02
CA LEU A 72 3.38 11.92 0.34
C LEU A 72 2.68 12.92 1.27
N ASN A 73 1.78 12.45 2.15
CA ASN A 73 1.20 13.29 3.20
C ASN A 73 2.24 13.79 4.20
N LYS A 74 3.17 12.93 4.64
CA LYS A 74 4.27 13.35 5.51
C LYS A 74 5.15 14.41 4.85
N LYS A 75 5.52 14.22 3.58
CA LYS A 75 6.28 15.21 2.81
C LYS A 75 5.52 16.50 2.64
N SER A 76 4.22 16.44 2.33
CA SER A 76 3.38 17.63 2.20
C SER A 76 3.25 18.39 3.51
N LEU A 77 3.14 17.70 4.65
CA LEU A 77 3.10 18.32 5.97
C LEU A 77 4.43 18.96 6.34
N ALA A 78 5.56 18.30 6.06
CA ALA A 78 6.89 18.86 6.28
C ALA A 78 7.09 20.14 5.46
N VAL A 79 6.79 20.10 4.16
CA VAL A 79 6.89 21.28 3.28
C VAL A 79 5.95 22.41 3.74
N ALA A 80 4.75 22.09 4.23
CA ALA A 80 3.83 23.10 4.75
C ALA A 80 4.34 23.75 6.06
N GLN A 81 5.03 22.99 6.91
CA GLN A 81 5.68 23.54 8.10
C GLN A 81 6.87 24.43 7.72
N ASP A 82 7.73 23.97 6.82
CA ASP A 82 8.88 24.73 6.31
C ASP A 82 8.42 26.06 5.67
N GLN A 83 7.34 26.02 4.88
CA GLN A 83 6.77 27.24 4.30
C GLN A 83 6.23 28.20 5.36
N LYS A 84 5.65 27.69 6.45
CA LYS A 84 5.10 28.51 7.53
C LYS A 84 6.21 29.17 8.34
N GLU A 85 7.30 28.45 8.59
CA GLU A 85 8.50 28.99 9.23
C GLU A 85 9.18 30.03 8.34
N LEU A 86 9.39 29.74 7.06
CA LEU A 86 9.97 30.71 6.11
C LEU A 86 9.11 31.97 5.99
N LYS A 87 7.77 31.85 5.91
CA LYS A 87 6.88 33.02 5.90
C LYS A 87 6.94 33.82 7.19
N SER A 88 7.04 33.17 8.34
CA SER A 88 7.23 33.84 9.63
C SER A 88 8.55 34.62 9.66
N THR A 89 9.63 34.02 9.16
CA THR A 89 10.94 34.67 9.04
C THR A 89 10.91 35.83 8.05
N ILE A 90 10.25 35.70 6.90
CA ILE A 90 10.07 36.79 5.93
C ILE A 90 9.29 37.95 6.57
N ASN A 91 8.20 37.66 7.28
CA ASN A 91 7.43 38.69 7.96
C ASN A 91 8.26 39.40 9.05
N LYS A 92 9.07 38.65 9.81
CA LYS A 92 10.00 39.23 10.78
C LYS A 92 11.09 40.07 10.11
N LEU A 93 11.57 39.68 8.92
CA LEU A 93 12.56 40.43 8.15
C LEU A 93 11.98 41.70 7.51
N HIS A 94 10.69 41.70 7.17
CA HIS A 94 9.97 42.85 6.60
C HIS A 94 9.39 43.80 7.65
N ASP A 95 9.57 43.49 8.94
CA ASP A 95 9.17 44.40 10.00
C ASP A 95 10.19 45.53 10.11
N ASP A 96 9.74 46.77 9.90
CA ASP A 96 10.60 47.97 9.94
C ASP A 96 11.34 48.08 11.29
N ASP A 97 10.73 47.61 12.39
CA ASP A 97 11.35 47.57 13.72
C ASP A 97 12.53 46.59 13.79
N TYR A 98 12.47 45.48 13.04
CA TYR A 98 13.56 44.51 12.98
C TYR A 98 14.72 45.04 12.12
N ILE A 99 14.42 45.68 10.99
CA ILE A 99 15.42 46.35 10.14
C ILE A 99 16.11 47.47 10.92
N ALA A 100 15.34 48.26 11.68
CA ALA A 100 15.88 49.34 12.50
C ALA A 100 16.73 48.82 13.68
N LYS A 101 16.40 47.66 14.26
CA LYS A 101 17.24 46.99 15.28
C LYS A 101 18.54 46.45 14.69
N LEU A 102 18.48 45.80 13.53
CA LEU A 102 19.66 45.28 12.83
C LEU A 102 20.59 46.42 12.40
N ALA A 103 20.04 47.52 11.87
CA ALA A 103 20.80 48.69 11.51
C ALA A 103 21.49 49.33 12.74
N ARG A 104 20.82 49.35 13.90
CA ARG A 104 21.42 49.80 15.17
C ARG A 104 22.51 48.85 15.68
N SER A 105 22.31 47.53 15.62
CA SER A 105 23.22 46.53 16.21
C SER A 105 24.46 46.22 15.36
N GLU A 106 24.30 46.08 14.04
CA GLU A 106 25.38 45.65 13.14
C GLU A 106 26.02 46.83 12.39
N TYR A 107 25.26 47.89 12.14
CA TYR A 107 25.68 49.03 11.31
C TYR A 107 25.76 50.35 12.08
N PHE A 108 25.55 50.33 13.40
CA PHE A 108 25.59 51.51 14.29
C PHE A 108 24.76 52.70 13.77
N LEU A 109 23.63 52.44 13.11
CA LEU A 109 22.75 53.48 12.60
C LEU A 109 21.92 54.08 13.74
N SER A 110 21.95 55.40 13.92
CA SER A 110 21.22 56.13 14.96
C SER A 110 20.30 57.19 14.31
N GLU A 111 19.15 57.45 14.93
CA GLU A 111 18.21 58.50 14.49
C GLU A 111 18.60 59.89 15.03
N LYS A 112 17.99 60.95 14.47
CA LYS A 112 18.28 62.34 14.88
C LYS A 112 17.99 62.55 16.37
N GLY A 113 19.05 62.66 17.17
CA GLY A 113 18.99 62.92 18.61
C GLY A 113 19.45 61.76 19.49
N GLU A 114 19.82 60.61 18.92
CA GLU A 114 20.35 59.45 19.66
C GLU A 114 21.89 59.48 19.73
N ILE A 115 22.47 59.08 20.87
CA ILE A 115 23.94 59.02 21.10
C ILE A 115 24.37 57.55 21.13
N ILE A 116 25.30 57.16 20.26
CA ILE A 116 25.83 55.79 20.17
C ILE A 116 26.96 55.62 21.21
N PHE A 117 26.80 54.65 22.11
CA PHE A 117 27.87 54.24 23.03
C PHE A 117 28.49 52.95 22.52
N ASN A 118 29.72 53.02 22.01
CA ASN A 118 30.49 51.81 21.69
C ASN A 118 31.10 51.27 22.98
N ILE A 119 30.49 50.24 23.56
CA ILE A 119 31.07 49.52 24.70
C ILE A 119 32.00 48.48 24.11
N PRO A 120 33.31 48.49 24.43
CA PRO A 120 34.23 47.49 23.90
C PRO A 120 33.80 46.11 24.39
N ASP A 121 33.44 45.25 23.44
CA ASP A 121 33.08 43.87 23.71
C ASP A 121 34.26 43.12 24.34
N GLU A 122 33.97 42.15 25.22
CA GLU A 122 35.01 41.35 25.88
C GLU A 122 35.95 40.62 24.89
N ASN A 123 35.51 40.47 23.63
CA ASN A 123 36.30 39.89 22.55
C ASN A 123 37.38 40.83 21.99
N ASP A 124 37.19 42.15 22.05
CA ASP A 124 38.19 43.12 21.61
C ASP A 124 39.21 43.44 22.71
N LYS A 125 38.82 43.34 23.99
CA LYS A 125 39.73 43.44 25.14
C LYS A 125 40.82 42.35 25.18
N LYS A 126 40.60 41.22 24.51
CA LYS A 126 41.61 40.16 24.37
C LYS A 126 42.67 40.45 23.30
N LYS A 127 42.42 41.36 22.34
CA LYS A 127 43.38 41.68 21.28
C LYS A 127 44.42 42.72 21.70
N GLU A 128 44.09 43.61 22.64
CA GLU A 128 45.02 44.62 23.15
C GLU A 128 45.96 44.10 24.26
N SER A 129 45.63 43.01 24.95
CA SER A 129 46.48 42.45 26.02
C SER A 129 47.53 41.44 25.53
N SER A 130 47.65 41.24 24.21
CA SER A 130 48.65 40.35 23.59
C SER A 130 49.67 41.09 22.73
N ASN A 131 49.84 42.40 22.92
CA ASN A 131 50.87 43.20 22.24
C ASN A 131 51.76 43.91 23.26
#